data_AF-A0A6L5QMZ6-F1
#
_entry.id   AF-A0A6L5QMZ6-F1
#
_cell.length_a   1.000
_cell.length_b   1.000
_cell.length_c   1.000
_cell.angle_alpha   90.00
_cell.angle_beta   90.00
_cell.angle_gamma   90.00
#
_symmetry.space_group_name_H-M   'P 1'
#
loop_
_entity.id
_entity.type
_entity.pdbx_description
1 polymer ?
#
loop_
_entity_poly.entity_id
_entity_poly.type
_entity_poly.pdbx_seq_one_letter_code
_entity_poly.pdbx_strand_id
1 'polypeptide(L)'
;MSDLEIGLHASIVDSSTIALSQALRAPFGALEGRLKGEYGGDMEHLWISIDLVECTAKADGTPRHPFRFQKRVSGRSRFGLPAIPDRFNVGNFSVRPDFALLATMSEDQAIPYVLGLIYEGTSVLLAKQKKLGGFDAQLFRARFHAECASVGYPLDA
;
A
#
# COMPACT_ATOMS: atom_id res chain seq x y z
N MET A 1 -4.95 -22.23 -1.15
CA MET A 1 -4.15 -21.00 -1.35
C MET A 1 -4.18 -20.24 -0.04
N SER A 2 -3.17 -19.42 0.27
CA SER A 2 -3.18 -18.58 1.47
C SER A 2 -3.93 -17.29 1.18
N ASP A 3 -4.73 -16.81 2.14
CA ASP A 3 -5.33 -15.48 2.08
C ASP A 3 -4.23 -14.41 1.98
N LEU A 4 -4.44 -13.41 1.13
CA LEU A 4 -3.59 -12.23 1.08
C LEU A 4 -3.87 -11.36 2.31
N GLU A 5 -2.83 -11.03 3.05
CA GLU A 5 -2.87 -10.04 4.13
C GLU A 5 -2.52 -8.65 3.57
N ILE A 6 -3.23 -7.62 4.05
CA ILE A 6 -3.06 -6.23 3.59
C ILE A 6 -2.49 -5.39 4.74
N GLY A 7 -1.49 -4.56 4.40
CA GLY A 7 -0.99 -3.51 5.28
C GLY A 7 -1.08 -2.16 4.58
N LEU A 8 -1.84 -1.23 5.15
CA LEU A 8 -1.95 0.16 4.72
C LEU A 8 -1.26 1.03 5.77
N HIS A 9 -0.26 1.80 5.36
CA HIS A 9 0.60 2.50 6.31
C HIS A 9 0.78 3.96 5.94
N ALA A 10 0.37 4.86 6.85
CA ALA A 10 0.76 6.26 6.81
C ALA A 10 2.20 6.37 7.35
N SER A 11 3.17 6.13 6.46
CA SER A 11 4.57 5.93 6.80
C SER A 11 5.33 7.24 6.71
N ILE A 12 6.22 7.48 7.66
CA ILE A 12 7.12 8.65 7.70
C ILE A 12 6.31 9.97 7.65
N VAL A 13 6.14 10.61 8.81
CA VAL A 13 5.32 11.81 8.99
C VAL A 13 6.17 13.01 9.42
N ASP A 14 5.73 14.22 9.08
CA ASP A 14 6.27 15.46 9.65
C ASP A 14 5.24 16.08 10.60
N SER A 15 5.60 17.21 11.22
CA SER A 15 4.70 17.91 12.14
C SER A 15 3.42 18.40 11.48
N SER A 16 3.45 18.69 10.18
CA SER A 16 2.26 19.15 9.42
C SER A 16 1.32 18.02 9.03
N THR A 17 1.82 16.78 8.88
CA THR A 17 1.03 15.64 8.40
C THR A 17 0.65 14.64 9.48
N ILE A 18 1.11 14.84 10.72
CA ILE A 18 0.83 13.89 11.83
C ILE A 18 -0.66 13.75 12.12
N ALA A 19 -1.44 14.83 12.03
CA ALA A 19 -2.87 14.81 12.30
C ALA A 19 -3.61 13.95 11.26
N LEU A 20 -3.30 14.16 9.98
CA LEU A 20 -3.77 13.31 8.89
C LEU A 20 -3.37 11.83 9.07
N SER A 21 -2.12 11.55 9.44
CA SER A 21 -1.66 10.18 9.70
C SER A 21 -2.49 9.48 10.79
N GLN A 22 -2.86 10.22 11.84
CA GLN A 22 -3.72 9.71 12.91
C GLN A 22 -5.15 9.47 12.40
N ALA A 23 -5.71 10.41 11.63
CA ALA A 23 -7.04 10.31 11.05
C ALA A 23 -7.16 9.11 10.07
N LEU A 24 -6.08 8.78 9.35
CA LEU A 24 -6.04 7.64 8.42
C LEU A 24 -6.06 6.27 9.10
N ARG A 25 -5.78 6.16 10.41
CA ARG A 25 -5.72 4.85 11.10
C ARG A 25 -7.03 4.08 11.04
N ALA A 26 -8.15 4.77 11.27
CA ALA A 26 -9.47 4.16 11.26
C ALA A 26 -9.87 3.64 9.86
N PRO A 27 -9.82 4.44 8.78
CA PRO A 27 -10.12 3.93 7.44
C PRO A 27 -9.13 2.85 6.99
N PHE A 28 -7.84 2.98 7.32
CA PHE A 28 -6.86 1.96 6.95
C PHE A 28 -7.15 0.62 7.62
N GLY A 29 -7.37 0.59 8.94
CA GLY A 29 -7.69 -0.66 9.64
C GLY A 29 -8.99 -1.31 9.13
N ALA A 30 -10.01 -0.50 8.80
CA ALA A 30 -11.24 -1.01 8.21
C ALA A 30 -11.02 -1.64 6.82
N LEU A 31 -10.22 -0.98 5.97
CA LEU A 31 -9.90 -1.46 4.63
C LEU A 31 -8.98 -2.68 4.65
N GLU A 32 -7.96 -2.72 5.50
CA GLU A 32 -7.06 -3.88 5.66
C GLU A 32 -7.85 -5.16 5.91
N GLY A 33 -8.79 -5.13 6.87
CA GLY A 33 -9.63 -6.29 7.19
C GLY A 33 -10.58 -6.70 6.07
N ARG A 34 -11.12 -5.73 5.32
CA ARG A 34 -12.06 -5.96 4.21
C ARG A 34 -11.39 -6.42 2.92
N LEU A 35 -10.16 -5.96 2.69
CA LEU A 35 -9.38 -6.30 1.51
C LEU A 35 -8.59 -7.60 1.68
N LYS A 36 -8.54 -8.16 2.89
CA LYS A 36 -8.06 -9.53 3.10
C LYS A 36 -8.88 -10.54 2.29
N GLY A 37 -8.21 -11.59 1.81
CA GLY A 37 -8.86 -12.77 1.23
C GLY A 37 -8.12 -13.33 0.02
N GLU A 38 -8.81 -14.15 -0.75
CA GLU A 38 -8.22 -14.83 -1.90
C GLU A 38 -8.21 -13.94 -3.15
N TYR A 39 -7.01 -13.77 -3.72
CA TYR A 39 -6.80 -13.09 -5.00
C TYR A 39 -5.98 -13.90 -5.99
N GLY A 40 -5.72 -15.18 -5.71
CA GLY A 40 -4.80 -15.95 -6.55
C GLY A 40 -3.32 -15.69 -6.27
N GLY A 41 -2.51 -16.58 -6.82
CA GLY A 41 -1.06 -16.47 -6.87
C GLY A 41 -0.31 -16.65 -5.56
N ASP A 42 0.98 -16.32 -5.63
CA ASP A 42 1.95 -16.62 -4.57
C ASP A 42 2.09 -15.51 -3.53
N MET A 43 1.48 -14.33 -3.74
CA MET A 43 1.64 -13.19 -2.83
C MET A 43 0.88 -13.44 -1.53
N GLU A 44 1.58 -13.36 -0.40
CA GLU A 44 1.02 -13.59 0.94
C GLU A 44 0.72 -12.28 1.66
N HIS A 45 1.52 -11.23 1.42
CA HIS A 45 1.27 -9.90 1.95
C HIS A 45 1.40 -8.82 0.87
N LEU A 46 0.55 -7.81 0.94
CA LEU A 46 0.69 -6.57 0.19
C LEU A 46 0.75 -5.38 1.14
N TRP A 47 1.88 -4.67 1.15
CA TRP A 47 2.08 -3.47 1.95
C TRP A 47 2.05 -2.23 1.06
N ILE A 48 1.17 -1.29 1.39
CA ILE A 48 1.01 -0.05 0.65
C ILE A 48 1.21 1.10 1.62
N SER A 49 2.21 1.92 1.35
CA SER A 49 2.55 3.08 2.18
C SER A 49 2.15 4.38 1.49
N ILE A 50 1.60 5.33 2.24
CA ILE A 50 1.57 6.75 1.85
C ILE A 50 2.73 7.44 2.56
N ASP A 51 3.65 8.02 1.80
CA ASP A 51 4.81 8.75 2.30
C ASP A 51 4.39 10.19 2.63
N LEU A 52 4.27 10.55 3.91
CA LEU A 52 3.73 11.84 4.39
C LEU A 52 4.84 12.84 4.80
N VAL A 53 6.05 12.71 4.26
CA VAL A 53 7.15 13.67 4.46
C VAL A 53 7.72 14.13 3.13
N GLU A 54 7.58 15.43 2.87
CA GLU A 54 8.01 16.04 1.62
C GLU A 54 9.53 15.92 1.37
N CYS A 55 10.35 16.09 2.41
CA CYS A 55 11.81 16.10 2.27
C CYS A 55 12.43 14.71 1.97
N THR A 56 11.63 13.64 1.98
CA THR A 56 12.09 12.29 1.63
C THR A 56 11.90 11.94 0.15
N ALA A 57 11.33 12.87 -0.60
CA ALA A 57 11.16 12.82 -2.05
C ALA A 57 12.47 12.63 -2.81
N LYS A 58 12.40 11.92 -3.94
CA LYS A 58 13.42 12.03 -4.98
C LYS A 58 13.33 13.40 -5.65
N ALA A 59 14.45 13.86 -6.21
CA ALA A 59 14.53 15.14 -6.92
C ALA A 59 13.56 15.25 -8.11
N ASP A 60 13.12 14.11 -8.67
CA ASP A 60 12.14 14.02 -9.76
C ASP A 60 10.68 13.98 -9.27
N GLY A 61 10.45 14.11 -7.96
CA GLY A 61 9.11 14.09 -7.37
C GLY A 61 8.55 12.68 -7.10
N THR A 62 9.18 11.61 -7.58
CA THR A 62 8.64 10.24 -7.48
C THR A 62 8.73 9.65 -6.06
N PRO A 63 7.86 8.67 -5.73
CA PRO A 63 7.94 7.98 -4.45
C PRO A 63 9.31 7.31 -4.23
N ARG A 64 9.72 7.27 -2.96
CA ARG A 64 11.02 6.72 -2.58
C ARG A 64 11.09 5.22 -2.84
N HIS A 65 9.98 4.52 -2.61
CA HIS A 65 9.87 3.07 -2.68
C HIS A 65 9.01 2.63 -3.87
N PRO A 66 9.62 2.42 -5.06
CA PRO A 66 8.88 1.85 -6.19
C PRO A 66 8.43 0.43 -5.87
N PHE A 67 7.45 -0.07 -6.62
CA PHE A 67 6.94 -1.43 -6.41
C PHE A 67 8.03 -2.48 -6.45
N ARG A 68 8.04 -3.34 -5.42
CA ARG A 68 8.91 -4.49 -5.29
C ARG A 68 8.10 -5.70 -4.85
N PHE A 69 8.30 -6.83 -5.53
CA PHE A 69 7.81 -8.14 -5.08
C PHE A 69 8.98 -8.95 -4.55
N GLN A 70 9.03 -9.14 -3.22
CA GLN A 70 10.05 -9.92 -2.53
C GLN A 70 9.52 -11.34 -2.32
N LYS A 71 10.02 -12.28 -3.12
CA LYS A 71 9.73 -13.69 -2.90
C LYS A 71 10.47 -14.19 -1.66
N ARG A 72 9.82 -15.04 -0.89
CA ARG A 72 10.41 -15.83 0.17
C ARG A 72 11.62 -16.59 -0.40
N VAL A 73 12.79 -16.29 0.16
CA VAL A 73 13.98 -17.10 -0.04
C VAL A 73 14.21 -17.95 1.19
N SER A 74 14.58 -19.22 0.99
CA SER A 74 15.28 -19.96 2.03
C SER A 74 16.52 -19.15 2.38
N GLY A 75 16.57 -18.52 3.56
CA GLY A 75 17.57 -17.52 3.90
C GLY A 75 19.00 -18.00 3.63
N ARG A 76 19.95 -17.08 3.47
CA ARG A 76 21.37 -17.46 3.44
C ARG A 76 21.88 -17.58 4.88
N SER A 77 22.35 -18.77 5.25
CA SER A 77 23.22 -18.93 6.43
C SER A 77 24.48 -18.09 6.21
N ARG A 78 24.77 -17.18 7.14
CA ARG A 78 26.08 -16.53 7.24
C ARG A 78 26.79 -17.11 8.46
N PHE A 79 28.03 -17.57 8.27
CA PHE A 79 28.91 -18.01 9.36
C PHE A 79 28.35 -19.14 10.24
N GLY A 80 27.71 -20.15 9.65
CA GLY A 80 27.22 -21.32 10.40
C GLY A 80 25.96 -21.08 11.25
N LEU A 81 25.39 -19.87 11.21
CA LEU A 81 24.10 -19.58 11.84
C LEU A 81 22.96 -20.17 11.01
N PRO A 82 21.84 -20.60 11.64
CA PRO A 82 20.65 -21.03 10.91
C PRO A 82 20.20 -19.94 9.93
N ALA A 83 19.86 -20.35 8.71
CA ALA A 83 19.21 -19.46 7.76
C ALA A 83 17.92 -18.93 8.39
N ILE A 84 17.78 -17.60 8.49
CA ILE A 84 16.49 -16.98 8.77
C ILE A 84 15.84 -16.74 7.42
N PRO A 85 14.88 -17.58 6.98
CA PRO A 85 14.17 -17.31 5.75
C PRO A 85 13.34 -16.04 5.88
N ASP A 86 13.16 -15.36 4.74
CA ASP A 86 12.06 -14.41 4.63
C ASP A 86 10.77 -15.17 4.97
N ARG A 87 9.92 -14.59 5.82
CA ARG A 87 8.75 -15.34 6.30
C ARG A 87 7.71 -15.52 5.20
N PHE A 88 7.60 -14.54 4.29
CA PHE A 88 6.50 -14.44 3.33
C PHE A 88 6.93 -13.88 1.96
N ASN A 89 6.12 -14.16 0.94
CA ASN A 89 6.12 -13.47 -0.35
C ASN A 89 5.39 -12.12 -0.21
N VAL A 90 6.11 -11.00 -0.32
CA VAL A 90 5.58 -9.66 -0.01
C VAL A 90 5.66 -8.73 -1.23
N GLY A 91 4.52 -8.21 -1.66
CA GLY A 91 4.44 -7.03 -2.51
C GLY A 91 4.52 -5.76 -1.66
N ASN A 92 5.32 -4.78 -2.06
CA ASN A 92 5.34 -3.48 -1.39
C ASN A 92 5.53 -2.34 -2.39
N PHE A 93 4.86 -1.21 -2.14
CA PHE A 93 5.10 0.05 -2.83
C PHE A 93 4.67 1.24 -1.97
N SER A 94 5.20 2.42 -2.26
CA SER A 94 4.69 3.67 -1.69
C SER A 94 4.06 4.57 -2.74
N VAL A 95 3.09 5.36 -2.29
CA VAL A 95 2.50 6.49 -2.99
C VAL A 95 2.88 7.77 -2.27
N ARG A 96 2.86 8.88 -2.99
CA ARG A 96 3.22 10.19 -2.48
C ARG A 96 2.09 11.18 -2.79
N PRO A 97 1.64 12.00 -1.82
CA PRO A 97 0.68 13.05 -2.11
C PRO A 97 1.35 14.26 -2.76
N ASP A 98 0.54 15.05 -3.45
CA ASP A 98 0.90 16.44 -3.72
C ASP A 98 0.76 17.22 -2.40
N PHE A 99 1.89 17.60 -1.80
CA PHE A 99 1.92 18.29 -0.51
C PHE A 99 1.37 19.71 -0.60
N ALA A 100 1.49 20.38 -1.75
CA ALA A 100 0.91 21.70 -1.94
C ALA A 100 -0.61 21.62 -1.97
N LEU A 101 -1.17 20.62 -2.65
CA LEU A 101 -2.61 20.35 -2.63
C LEU A 101 -3.08 19.92 -1.24
N LEU A 102 -2.36 18.99 -0.61
CA LEU A 102 -2.70 18.46 0.71
C LEU A 102 -2.77 19.56 1.77
N ALA A 103 -1.89 20.57 1.70
CA ALA A 103 -1.87 21.70 2.61
C ALA A 103 -3.11 22.62 2.50
N THR A 104 -3.89 22.51 1.43
CA THR A 104 -5.13 23.29 1.24
C THR A 104 -6.39 22.56 1.70
N MET A 105 -6.27 21.29 2.07
CA MET A 105 -7.40 20.41 2.39
C MET A 105 -7.66 20.33 3.90
N SER A 106 -8.93 20.20 4.28
CA SER A 106 -9.27 19.70 5.62
C SER A 106 -9.00 18.19 5.71
N GLU A 107 -9.01 17.63 6.93
CA GLU A 107 -8.85 16.18 7.13
C GLU A 107 -9.93 15.37 6.38
N ASP A 108 -11.19 15.84 6.43
CA ASP A 108 -12.33 15.21 5.73
C ASP A 108 -12.14 15.16 4.21
N GLN A 109 -11.37 16.10 3.64
CA GLN A 109 -11.03 16.12 2.22
C GLN A 109 -9.75 15.33 1.92
N ALA A 110 -8.77 15.37 2.83
CA ALA A 110 -7.48 14.73 2.67
C ALA A 110 -7.57 13.19 2.75
N ILE A 111 -8.46 12.64 3.58
CA ILE A 111 -8.65 11.19 3.68
C ILE A 111 -9.09 10.56 2.33
N PRO A 112 -10.21 10.98 1.70
CA PRO A 112 -10.61 10.41 0.41
C PRO A 112 -9.59 10.68 -0.69
N TYR A 113 -8.90 11.82 -0.66
CA TYR A 113 -7.79 12.11 -1.56
C TYR A 113 -6.65 11.07 -1.43
N VAL A 114 -6.19 10.78 -0.21
CA VAL A 114 -5.15 9.78 0.05
C VAL A 114 -5.59 8.37 -0.37
N LEU A 115 -6.84 8.00 -0.10
CA LEU A 115 -7.39 6.70 -0.52
C LEU A 115 -7.45 6.60 -2.06
N GLY A 116 -7.82 7.67 -2.74
CA GLY A 116 -7.75 7.77 -4.20
C GLY A 116 -6.33 7.60 -4.73
N LEU A 117 -5.34 8.25 -4.13
CA LEU A 117 -3.93 8.07 -4.50
C LEU A 117 -3.46 6.63 -4.33
N ILE A 118 -3.84 5.97 -3.23
CA ILE A 118 -3.51 4.58 -2.98
C ILE A 118 -4.15 3.70 -4.06
N TYR A 119 -5.44 3.89 -4.34
CA TYR A 119 -6.17 3.17 -5.38
C TYR A 119 -5.49 3.35 -6.74
N GLU A 120 -5.14 4.57 -7.14
CA GLU A 120 -4.41 4.81 -8.38
C GLU A 120 -3.04 4.14 -8.39
N GLY A 121 -2.33 4.18 -7.27
CA GLY A 121 -1.05 3.49 -7.07
C GLY A 121 -1.12 1.98 -7.31
N THR A 122 -2.25 1.34 -7.03
CA THR A 122 -2.44 -0.10 -7.32
C THR A 122 -2.37 -0.45 -8.82
N SER A 123 -2.37 0.54 -9.73
CA SER A 123 -2.18 0.33 -11.17
C SER A 123 -0.82 -0.31 -11.47
N VAL A 124 0.16 -0.13 -10.56
CA VAL A 124 1.44 -0.82 -10.63
C VAL A 124 1.28 -2.34 -10.58
N LEU A 125 0.26 -2.85 -9.87
CA LEU A 125 -0.02 -4.28 -9.79
C LEU A 125 -0.51 -4.80 -11.14
N LEU A 126 -1.38 -4.06 -11.84
CA LEU A 126 -1.80 -4.36 -13.21
C LEU A 126 -0.60 -4.38 -14.17
N ALA A 127 0.25 -3.35 -14.10
CA ALA A 127 1.45 -3.25 -14.94
C ALA A 127 2.44 -4.39 -14.67
N LYS A 128 2.45 -4.95 -13.46
CA LYS A 128 3.34 -6.05 -13.05
C LYS A 128 2.65 -7.40 -13.00
N GLN A 129 1.39 -7.54 -13.41
CA GLN A 129 0.55 -8.75 -13.31
C GLN A 129 1.31 -10.05 -13.62
N LYS A 130 2.04 -10.09 -14.74
CA LYS A 130 2.83 -11.26 -15.18
C LYS A 130 3.91 -11.71 -14.19
N LYS A 131 4.35 -10.83 -13.29
CA LYS A 131 5.40 -11.06 -12.28
C LYS A 131 4.85 -11.39 -10.89
N LEU A 132 3.54 -11.32 -10.69
CA LEU A 132 2.90 -11.49 -9.37
C LEU A 132 2.44 -12.94 -9.13
N GLY A 133 2.96 -13.90 -9.89
CA GLY A 133 2.75 -15.33 -9.63
C GLY A 133 1.30 -15.78 -9.72
N GLY A 134 0.45 -15.11 -10.51
CA GLY A 134 -0.97 -15.47 -10.65
C GLY A 134 -1.94 -14.67 -9.77
N PHE A 135 -1.45 -13.67 -9.02
CA PHE A 135 -2.28 -12.71 -8.30
C PHE A 135 -3.16 -11.92 -9.26
N ASP A 136 -4.47 -11.85 -9.00
CA ASP A 136 -5.47 -11.12 -9.77
C ASP A 136 -5.55 -9.65 -9.33
N ALA A 137 -4.74 -8.80 -9.96
CA ALA A 137 -4.74 -7.37 -9.68
C ALA A 137 -6.04 -6.67 -10.11
N GLN A 138 -6.81 -7.22 -11.06
CA GLN A 138 -8.09 -6.64 -11.47
C GLN A 138 -9.13 -6.85 -10.38
N LEU A 139 -9.23 -8.07 -9.86
CA LEU A 139 -10.10 -8.39 -8.73
C LEU A 139 -9.74 -7.57 -7.49
N PHE A 140 -8.44 -7.46 -7.18
CA PHE A 140 -7.99 -6.63 -6.05
C PHE A 140 -8.41 -5.18 -6.20
N ARG A 141 -8.20 -4.58 -7.38
CA ARG A 141 -8.62 -3.20 -7.65
C ARG A 141 -10.12 -3.00 -7.56
N ALA A 142 -10.90 -3.93 -8.12
CA ALA A 142 -12.36 -3.87 -8.06
C ALA A 142 -12.86 -3.93 -6.61
N ARG A 143 -12.30 -4.83 -5.79
CA ARG A 143 -12.61 -4.90 -4.36
C ARG A 143 -12.15 -3.66 -3.62
N PHE A 144 -10.96 -3.13 -3.90
CA PHE A 144 -10.48 -1.89 -3.29
C PHE A 144 -11.48 -0.74 -3.49
N HIS A 145 -11.94 -0.53 -4.73
CA HIS A 145 -12.92 0.50 -5.06
C HIS A 145 -14.25 0.30 -4.30
N ALA A 146 -14.79 -0.92 -4.32
CA ALA A 146 -16.05 -1.24 -3.66
C ALA A 146 -15.98 -1.15 -2.12
N GLU A 147 -14.87 -1.60 -1.52
CA GLU A 147 -14.69 -1.55 -0.07
C GLU A 147 -14.45 -0.12 0.42
N CYS A 148 -13.77 0.74 -0.36
CA CYS A 148 -13.67 2.18 -0.08
C CYS A 148 -15.04 2.84 0.03
N ALA A 149 -15.95 2.59 -0.92
CA ALA A 149 -17.33 3.05 -0.81
C ALA A 149 -18.04 2.49 0.43
N SER A 150 -17.82 1.21 0.74
CA SER A 150 -18.45 0.53 1.89
C SER A 150 -17.97 1.06 3.26
N VAL A 151 -16.78 1.64 3.33
CA VAL A 151 -16.26 2.31 4.54
C VAL A 151 -16.53 3.82 4.58
N GLY A 152 -17.34 4.34 3.64
CA GLY A 152 -17.78 5.73 3.62
C GLY A 152 -16.90 6.68 2.80
N TYR A 153 -15.97 6.15 2.00
CA TYR A 153 -15.06 6.92 1.15
C TYR A 153 -15.19 6.47 -0.32
N PRO A 154 -16.31 6.76 -0.99
CA PRO A 154 -16.45 6.43 -2.41
C PRO A 154 -15.34 7.14 -3.22
N LEU A 155 -14.72 6.39 -4.13
CA LEU A 155 -13.69 6.92 -5.01
C LEU A 155 -14.31 7.27 -6.37
N ASP A 156 -13.91 8.42 -6.92
CA ASP A 156 -14.26 8.79 -8.28
C ASP A 156 -13.65 7.79 -9.29
N ALA A 157 -14.42 7.42 -10.30
CA ALA A 157 -14.08 6.38 -11.29
C ALA A 157 -13.26 6.93 -12.46
#